data_AF-A0A7L4RP83-F1
#
_entry.id   AF-A0A7L4RP83-F1
#
_cell.length_a   1.000
_cell.length_b   1.000
_cell.length_c   1.000
_cell.angle_alpha   90.00
_cell.angle_beta   90.00
_cell.angle_gamma   90.00
#
_symmetry.space_group_name_H-M   'P 1'
#
loop_
_entity.id
_entity.type
_entity.pdbx_description
1 polymer ?
#
loop_
_entity_poly.entity_id
_entity_poly.type
_entity_poly.pdbx_seq_one_letter_code
_entity_poly.pdbx_strand_id
1 'polypeptide(L)'
;MEKKTKVVILGAAGRDFHNFNVLYRNDDRYEVVAFTAAQIPDIEGRIYPPELAGKNYSNGIKIYAESKLTDLIREYNATQVDLAYSDLNYVDVMHKASIANAAGADFKIIGTERTYLKSTKPVISVCAVRTGSGKSQTSRKVCKVLKEKGLKPVVIRHPMPYGDLKEQIWQRFETYKDLDKYKTTIEEREEYEPHIDNGTVVFAGVDYEKILRQAEKEADVIVWDGGNNDTSFIKPDLSIVVADPHRAGHELLYYPGETNIRLADIVVINKVDSAEPKNIELVKNNVKMLNSHAKIIEADSEITVDNVNMVKGKRVLIIEDGPTVTHGEMKYGAGFVVAKRLGAKEIVDPRPYAVGSIKKTFQKYSHLSQVLPAMGYGKQQIKELETTINSSDCDTVLSATPIDLRRVLVVDKPMVRARYELKEKGSYGIEQVISEFLTKHSIKK
;
A
#
# COMPACT_ATOMS: atom_id res chain seq x y z
N MET A 1 -33.18 -25.11 11.32
CA MET A 1 -31.84 -24.54 11.02
C MET A 1 -31.79 -23.16 11.65
N GLU A 2 -30.76 -22.87 12.43
CA GLU A 2 -30.54 -21.49 12.90
C GLU A 2 -30.43 -20.54 11.72
N LYS A 3 -30.97 -19.33 11.86
CA LYS A 3 -30.92 -18.30 10.82
C LYS A 3 -29.47 -17.81 10.69
N LYS A 4 -28.85 -18.01 9.53
CA LYS A 4 -27.48 -17.52 9.26
C LYS A 4 -27.41 -16.00 9.36
N THR A 5 -26.31 -15.47 9.89
CA THR A 5 -26.00 -14.05 9.86
C THR A 5 -25.57 -13.67 8.45
N LYS A 6 -26.34 -12.81 7.79
CA LYS A 6 -26.03 -12.32 6.45
C LYS A 6 -25.14 -11.09 6.53
N VAL A 7 -23.99 -11.16 5.87
CA VAL A 7 -22.91 -10.17 5.99
C VAL A 7 -22.66 -9.50 4.64
N VAL A 8 -22.61 -8.17 4.64
CA VAL A 8 -21.99 -7.38 3.56
C VAL A 8 -20.61 -6.94 4.03
N ILE A 9 -19.58 -7.12 3.21
CA ILE A 9 -18.22 -6.71 3.58
C ILE A 9 -17.83 -5.50 2.74
N LEU A 10 -17.55 -4.38 3.40
CA LEU A 10 -17.07 -3.15 2.79
C LEU A 10 -15.57 -3.24 2.58
N GLY A 11 -15.08 -3.18 1.34
CA GLY A 11 -13.64 -3.18 1.09
C GLY A 11 -13.23 -2.61 -0.27
N ALA A 12 -11.94 -2.79 -0.54
CA ALA A 12 -11.28 -2.40 -1.77
C ALA A 12 -10.45 -3.59 -2.31
N ALA A 13 -11.06 -4.79 -2.35
CA ALA A 13 -10.46 -5.98 -2.94
C ALA A 13 -9.10 -6.38 -2.34
N GLY A 14 -8.99 -6.36 -1.02
CA GLY A 14 -7.82 -6.84 -0.29
C GLY A 14 -8.21 -7.42 1.06
N ARG A 15 -8.36 -6.55 2.05
CA ARG A 15 -8.75 -6.91 3.43
C ARG A 15 -10.12 -7.58 3.50
N ASP A 16 -11.06 -7.17 2.66
CA ASP A 16 -12.39 -7.78 2.52
C ASP A 16 -12.31 -9.26 2.13
N PHE A 17 -11.56 -9.57 1.07
CA PHE A 17 -11.33 -10.95 0.64
C PHE A 17 -10.60 -11.76 1.70
N HIS A 18 -9.61 -11.16 2.36
CA HIS A 18 -8.89 -11.82 3.44
C HIS A 18 -9.78 -12.14 4.64
N ASN A 19 -10.56 -11.17 5.10
CA ASN A 19 -11.50 -11.33 6.20
C ASN A 19 -12.53 -12.41 5.86
N PHE A 20 -13.06 -12.40 4.64
CA PHE A 20 -13.92 -13.47 4.16
C PHE A 20 -13.25 -14.85 4.23
N ASN A 21 -12.04 -14.97 3.66
CA ASN A 21 -11.32 -16.25 3.57
C ASN A 21 -11.01 -16.85 4.95
N VAL A 22 -10.68 -16.01 5.94
CA VAL A 22 -10.29 -16.43 7.29
C VAL A 22 -11.50 -16.65 8.21
N LEU A 23 -12.54 -15.81 8.11
CA LEU A 23 -13.63 -15.79 9.09
C LEU A 23 -14.91 -16.47 8.61
N TYR A 24 -15.23 -16.39 7.32
CA TYR A 24 -16.58 -16.66 6.82
C TYR A 24 -16.66 -17.79 5.79
N ARG A 25 -15.62 -17.99 4.99
CA ARG A 25 -15.59 -18.96 3.87
C ARG A 25 -16.10 -20.36 4.26
N ASN A 26 -15.73 -20.84 5.45
CA ASN A 26 -16.03 -22.18 5.93
C ASN A 26 -16.89 -22.19 7.21
N ASP A 27 -17.58 -21.09 7.55
CA ASP A 27 -18.40 -21.00 8.76
C ASP A 27 -19.89 -20.92 8.40
N ASP A 28 -20.61 -22.03 8.63
CA ASP A 28 -22.02 -22.16 8.26
C ASP A 28 -22.97 -21.27 9.07
N ARG A 29 -22.49 -20.60 10.12
CA ARG A 29 -23.26 -19.59 10.87
C ARG A 29 -23.43 -18.29 10.08
N TYR A 30 -22.58 -18.05 9.07
CA TYR A 30 -22.56 -16.83 8.29
C TYR A 30 -22.86 -17.10 6.80
N GLU A 31 -23.35 -16.06 6.13
CA GLU A 31 -23.53 -16.02 4.69
C GLU A 31 -23.08 -14.64 4.19
N VAL A 32 -21.95 -14.57 3.49
CA VAL A 32 -21.48 -13.32 2.89
C VAL A 32 -22.19 -13.11 1.57
N VAL A 33 -23.13 -12.17 1.55
CA VAL A 33 -24.05 -11.97 0.43
C VAL A 33 -23.50 -11.02 -0.63
N ALA A 34 -22.57 -10.15 -0.25
CA ALA A 34 -21.96 -9.18 -1.14
C ALA A 34 -20.62 -8.65 -0.61
N PHE A 35 -19.71 -8.37 -1.53
CA PHE A 35 -18.63 -7.41 -1.31
C PHE A 35 -19.03 -6.06 -1.90
N THR A 36 -18.48 -4.99 -1.35
CA THR A 36 -18.47 -3.70 -2.05
C THR A 36 -17.06 -3.32 -2.46
N ALA A 37 -16.94 -2.42 -3.43
CA ALA A 37 -15.69 -1.85 -3.88
C ALA A 37 -15.74 -0.33 -3.91
N ALA A 38 -14.61 0.26 -3.55
CA ALA A 38 -14.25 1.65 -3.80
C ALA A 38 -12.72 1.75 -3.95
N GLN A 39 -12.21 2.94 -4.28
CA GLN A 39 -10.80 3.25 -4.55
C GLN A 39 -10.19 2.57 -5.80
N ILE A 40 -10.33 1.26 -5.96
CA ILE A 40 -9.74 0.51 -7.08
C ILE A 40 -10.62 0.62 -8.33
N PRO A 41 -10.08 1.08 -9.48
CA PRO A 41 -10.81 1.08 -10.75
C PRO A 41 -11.08 -0.34 -11.24
N ASP A 42 -12.19 -0.53 -11.95
CA ASP A 42 -12.55 -1.76 -12.69
C ASP A 42 -12.75 -3.03 -11.85
N ILE A 43 -12.81 -2.94 -10.51
CA ILE A 43 -13.18 -4.08 -9.65
C ILE A 43 -14.69 -4.17 -9.39
N GLU A 44 -15.40 -3.04 -9.39
CA GLU A 44 -16.86 -3.00 -9.28
C GLU A 44 -17.50 -3.79 -10.43
N GLY A 45 -18.54 -4.57 -10.11
CA GLY A 45 -19.30 -5.37 -11.08
C GLY A 45 -18.70 -6.75 -11.35
N ARG A 46 -17.51 -7.03 -10.80
CA ARG A 46 -16.89 -8.36 -10.87
C ARG A 46 -17.50 -9.33 -9.85
N ILE A 47 -17.07 -10.59 -9.96
CA ILE A 47 -17.44 -11.68 -9.04
C ILE A 47 -16.16 -12.16 -8.37
N TYR A 48 -16.18 -12.22 -7.03
CA TYR A 48 -15.19 -12.97 -6.27
C TYR A 48 -15.39 -14.47 -6.56
N PRO A 49 -14.44 -15.12 -7.25
CA PRO A 49 -14.71 -16.33 -8.00
C PRO A 49 -14.93 -17.56 -7.11
N PRO A 50 -15.75 -18.54 -7.54
CA PRO A 50 -15.98 -19.80 -6.80
C PRO A 50 -14.70 -20.53 -6.39
N GLU A 51 -13.66 -20.47 -7.23
CA GLU A 51 -12.34 -21.06 -7.00
C GLU A 51 -11.64 -20.52 -5.75
N LEU A 52 -11.98 -19.29 -5.34
CA LEU A 52 -11.53 -18.65 -4.10
C LEU A 52 -12.61 -18.71 -3.00
N ALA A 53 -13.89 -18.63 -3.39
CA ALA A 53 -15.02 -18.56 -2.46
C ALA A 53 -15.35 -19.90 -1.78
N GLY A 54 -14.95 -21.02 -2.38
CA GLY A 54 -15.14 -22.35 -1.81
C GLY A 54 -16.54 -22.93 -2.03
N LYS A 55 -16.76 -24.15 -1.54
CA LYS A 55 -17.95 -24.97 -1.85
C LYS A 55 -19.29 -24.34 -1.48
N ASN A 56 -19.30 -23.46 -0.47
CA ASN A 56 -20.51 -22.79 0.00
C ASN A 56 -20.96 -21.64 -0.93
N TYR A 57 -20.14 -21.28 -1.92
CA TYR A 57 -20.36 -20.16 -2.83
C TYR A 57 -20.07 -20.59 -4.28
N SER A 58 -20.82 -21.57 -4.79
CA SER A 58 -20.63 -22.15 -6.13
C SER A 58 -20.76 -21.15 -7.29
N ASN A 59 -21.50 -20.05 -7.08
CA ASN A 59 -21.65 -18.96 -8.04
C ASN A 59 -20.70 -17.78 -7.77
N GLY A 60 -19.82 -17.89 -6.77
CA GLY A 60 -18.99 -16.81 -6.27
C GLY A 60 -19.82 -15.78 -5.49
N ILE A 61 -19.19 -14.64 -5.18
CA ILE A 61 -19.83 -13.53 -4.45
C ILE A 61 -19.69 -12.26 -5.29
N LYS A 62 -20.78 -11.55 -5.51
CA LYS A 62 -20.79 -10.33 -6.34
C LYS A 62 -20.10 -9.17 -5.61
N ILE A 63 -19.41 -8.33 -6.39
CA ILE A 63 -18.73 -7.12 -5.94
C ILE A 63 -19.49 -5.92 -6.51
N TYR A 64 -20.07 -5.10 -5.65
CA TYR A 64 -20.90 -3.95 -6.03
C TYR A 64 -20.22 -2.61 -5.74
N ALA A 65 -20.70 -1.51 -6.33
CA ALA A 65 -20.35 -0.17 -5.86
C ALA A 65 -20.71 -0.03 -4.38
N GLU A 66 -19.83 0.62 -3.62
CA GLU A 66 -20.11 0.99 -2.24
C GLU A 66 -21.35 1.87 -2.08
N SER A 67 -21.68 2.71 -3.07
CA SER A 67 -22.89 3.55 -3.06
C SER A 67 -24.20 2.75 -2.98
N LYS A 68 -24.18 1.46 -3.30
CA LYS A 68 -25.34 0.56 -3.20
C LYS A 68 -25.54 -0.03 -1.80
N LEU A 69 -24.69 0.28 -0.82
CA LEU A 69 -24.71 -0.35 0.51
C LEU A 69 -26.12 -0.44 1.13
N THR A 70 -26.87 0.65 1.16
CA THR A 70 -28.22 0.68 1.73
C THR A 70 -29.19 -0.26 1.00
N ASP A 71 -29.11 -0.31 -0.32
CA ASP A 71 -29.95 -1.20 -1.13
C ASP A 71 -29.56 -2.66 -0.93
N LEU A 72 -28.26 -2.97 -0.87
CA LEU A 72 -27.74 -4.31 -0.60
C LEU A 72 -28.21 -4.83 0.77
N ILE A 73 -28.19 -3.99 1.81
CA ILE A 73 -28.66 -4.37 3.14
C ILE A 73 -30.13 -4.80 3.09
N ARG A 74 -30.98 -4.04 2.40
CA ARG A 74 -32.42 -4.31 2.27
C ARG A 74 -32.71 -5.51 1.38
N GLU A 75 -32.11 -5.56 0.19
CA GLU A 75 -32.32 -6.61 -0.82
C GLU A 75 -31.93 -7.98 -0.26
N TYR A 76 -30.75 -8.07 0.36
CA TYR A 76 -30.26 -9.35 0.89
C TYR A 76 -30.77 -9.65 2.29
N ASN A 77 -31.44 -8.70 2.97
CA ASN A 77 -31.75 -8.75 4.40
C ASN A 77 -30.47 -8.98 5.23
N ALA A 78 -29.41 -8.25 4.92
CA ALA A 78 -28.16 -8.33 5.65
C ALA A 78 -28.32 -7.74 7.05
N THR A 79 -27.80 -8.42 8.06
CA THR A 79 -27.89 -7.99 9.46
C THR A 79 -26.54 -7.50 10.00
N GLN A 80 -25.45 -7.68 9.24
CA GLN A 80 -24.11 -7.25 9.62
C GLN A 80 -23.41 -6.61 8.42
N VAL A 81 -22.72 -5.51 8.65
CA VAL A 81 -21.81 -4.83 7.72
C VAL A 81 -20.42 -4.79 8.34
N ASP A 82 -19.47 -5.46 7.70
CA ASP A 82 -18.08 -5.47 8.15
C ASP A 82 -17.28 -4.40 7.42
N LEU A 83 -16.60 -3.53 8.18
CA LEU A 83 -15.58 -2.65 7.61
C LEU A 83 -14.28 -3.42 7.43
N ALA A 84 -13.88 -3.59 6.17
CA ALA A 84 -12.65 -4.20 5.73
C ALA A 84 -11.89 -3.24 4.79
N TYR A 85 -11.82 -1.97 5.22
CA TYR A 85 -11.16 -0.85 4.54
C TYR A 85 -9.91 -0.41 5.28
N SER A 86 -8.99 0.21 4.54
CA SER A 86 -7.89 0.99 5.09
C SER A 86 -7.85 2.39 4.47
N ASP A 87 -7.01 3.24 5.02
CA ASP A 87 -6.73 4.60 4.57
C ASP A 87 -7.94 5.54 4.60
N LEU A 88 -8.81 5.35 5.59
CA LEU A 88 -10.00 6.16 5.83
C LEU A 88 -9.79 7.13 6.98
N ASN A 89 -10.28 8.35 6.84
CA ASN A 89 -10.44 9.23 7.99
C ASN A 89 -11.51 8.63 8.93
N TYR A 90 -11.33 8.75 10.24
CA TYR A 90 -12.30 8.31 11.24
C TYR A 90 -13.71 8.86 11.05
N VAL A 91 -13.84 10.08 10.52
CA VAL A 91 -15.14 10.65 10.18
C VAL A 91 -15.84 9.81 9.10
N ASP A 92 -15.13 9.38 8.06
CA ASP A 92 -15.68 8.53 7.00
C ASP A 92 -16.08 7.14 7.53
N VAL A 93 -15.28 6.58 8.44
CA VAL A 93 -15.63 5.32 9.13
C VAL A 93 -16.97 5.45 9.84
N MET A 94 -17.19 6.56 10.57
CA MET A 94 -18.44 6.78 11.31
C MET A 94 -19.63 7.13 10.41
N HIS A 95 -19.41 7.78 9.27
CA HIS A 95 -20.46 7.94 8.26
C HIS A 95 -20.92 6.58 7.71
N LYS A 96 -19.99 5.67 7.39
CA LYS A 96 -20.32 4.31 6.94
C LYS A 96 -21.09 3.53 8.01
N ALA A 97 -20.67 3.63 9.27
CA ALA A 97 -21.39 3.04 10.39
C ALA A 97 -22.83 3.56 10.50
N SER A 98 -23.00 4.87 10.36
CA SER A 98 -24.33 5.51 10.44
C SER A 98 -25.26 5.04 9.32
N ILE A 99 -24.73 4.90 8.10
CA ILE A 99 -25.48 4.39 6.93
C ILE A 99 -25.93 2.93 7.17
N ALA A 100 -25.03 2.07 7.66
CA ALA A 100 -25.35 0.67 7.96
C ALA A 100 -26.42 0.55 9.06
N ASN A 101 -26.24 1.28 10.16
CA ASN A 101 -27.17 1.27 11.29
C ASN A 101 -28.57 1.79 10.88
N ALA A 102 -28.63 2.87 10.10
CA ALA A 102 -29.90 3.42 9.60
C ALA A 102 -30.63 2.46 8.64
N ALA A 103 -29.88 1.58 7.96
CA ALA A 103 -30.44 0.53 7.12
C ALA A 103 -30.83 -0.74 7.91
N GLY A 104 -30.56 -0.80 9.21
CA GLY A 104 -30.96 -1.88 10.11
C GLY A 104 -29.94 -3.00 10.30
N ALA A 105 -28.68 -2.79 9.90
CA ALA A 105 -27.59 -3.76 10.09
C ALA A 105 -26.60 -3.28 11.15
N ASP A 106 -26.03 -4.22 11.90
CA ASP A 106 -24.90 -3.94 12.80
C ASP A 106 -23.67 -3.54 12.00
N PHE A 107 -22.97 -2.49 12.42
CA PHE A 107 -21.66 -2.15 11.87
C PHE A 107 -20.52 -2.72 12.71
N LYS A 108 -19.60 -3.44 12.07
CA LYS A 108 -18.54 -4.18 12.76
C LYS A 108 -17.16 -3.85 12.22
N ILE A 109 -16.25 -3.54 13.14
CA ILE A 109 -14.82 -3.46 12.88
C ILE A 109 -14.18 -4.72 13.47
N ILE A 110 -13.46 -5.47 12.64
CA ILE A 110 -12.89 -6.76 13.05
C ILE A 110 -11.52 -6.55 13.72
N GLY A 111 -11.33 -7.15 14.89
CA GLY A 111 -10.04 -7.14 15.58
C GLY A 111 -8.97 -7.97 14.86
N THR A 112 -7.75 -7.45 14.81
CA THR A 112 -6.62 -8.01 14.03
C THR A 112 -6.28 -9.45 14.37
N GLU A 113 -6.32 -9.85 15.64
CA GLU A 113 -6.03 -11.22 16.07
C GLU A 113 -6.97 -12.26 15.48
N ARG A 114 -8.21 -11.89 15.15
CA ARG A 114 -9.17 -12.80 14.51
C ARG A 114 -8.84 -13.02 13.04
N THR A 115 -8.13 -12.09 12.42
CA THR A 115 -7.81 -12.10 10.99
C THR A 115 -6.37 -12.51 10.72
N TYR A 116 -5.53 -12.71 11.72
CA TYR A 116 -4.16 -13.14 11.46
C TYR A 116 -4.08 -14.61 11.01
N LEU A 117 -3.33 -14.82 9.94
CA LEU A 117 -2.77 -16.13 9.63
C LEU A 117 -1.53 -16.38 10.50
N LYS A 118 -1.35 -17.64 10.91
CA LYS A 118 -0.17 -18.06 11.67
C LYS A 118 0.87 -18.65 10.74
N SER A 119 2.09 -18.12 10.87
CA SER A 119 3.27 -18.56 10.12
C SER A 119 4.07 -19.59 10.92
N THR A 120 4.70 -20.54 10.24
CA THR A 120 5.73 -21.42 10.81
C THR A 120 7.13 -20.79 10.78
N LYS A 121 7.28 -19.67 10.07
CA LYS A 121 8.50 -18.87 9.97
C LYS A 121 8.36 -17.57 10.77
N PRO A 122 9.46 -17.03 11.33
CA PRO A 122 9.45 -15.71 11.96
C PRO A 122 8.95 -14.62 10.99
N VAL A 123 8.11 -13.70 11.48
CA VAL A 123 7.47 -12.66 10.67
C VAL A 123 7.82 -11.27 11.18
N ILE A 124 8.32 -10.43 10.28
CA ILE A 124 8.52 -9.00 10.52
C ILE A 124 7.53 -8.24 9.66
N SER A 125 6.62 -7.46 10.26
CA SER A 125 5.69 -6.62 9.49
C SER A 125 6.15 -5.18 9.41
N VAL A 126 6.06 -4.60 8.21
CA VAL A 126 6.25 -3.17 7.97
C VAL A 126 4.91 -2.57 7.53
N CYS A 127 4.26 -1.83 8.44
CA CYS A 127 3.01 -1.12 8.21
C CYS A 127 3.23 0.40 8.32
N ALA A 128 2.17 1.21 8.19
CA ALA A 128 2.27 2.66 8.34
C ALA A 128 1.02 3.26 8.96
N VAL A 129 1.14 4.53 9.35
CA VAL A 129 0.01 5.36 9.76
C VAL A 129 -0.79 5.88 8.56
N ARG A 130 -0.11 6.12 7.43
CA ARG A 130 -0.69 6.60 6.17
C ARG A 130 0.01 6.03 4.94
N THR A 131 -0.68 6.02 3.82
CA THR A 131 -0.11 5.79 2.49
C THR A 131 0.99 6.81 2.19
N GLY A 132 2.09 6.35 1.58
CA GLY A 132 3.23 7.20 1.24
C GLY A 132 4.15 7.60 2.40
N SER A 133 4.03 7.00 3.59
CA SER A 133 4.96 7.29 4.71
C SER A 133 6.39 6.73 4.54
N GLY A 134 6.61 5.83 3.58
CA GLY A 134 7.93 5.25 3.28
C GLY A 134 8.10 3.77 3.64
N LYS A 135 7.01 3.00 3.76
CA LYS A 135 7.03 1.56 4.04
C LYS A 135 7.99 0.80 3.14
N SER A 136 7.92 1.00 1.82
CA SER A 136 8.71 0.24 0.86
C SER A 136 10.22 0.47 1.05
N GLN A 137 10.66 1.66 1.47
CA GLN A 137 12.08 1.92 1.82
C GLN A 137 12.48 1.14 3.09
N THR A 138 11.62 1.17 4.11
CA THR A 138 11.82 0.43 5.36
C THR A 138 11.85 -1.08 5.12
N SER A 139 10.93 -1.63 4.34
CA SER A 139 10.89 -3.06 3.95
C SER A 139 12.17 -3.49 3.23
N ARG A 140 12.68 -2.68 2.30
CA ARG A 140 13.95 -2.94 1.62
C ARG A 140 15.14 -2.89 2.58
N LYS A 141 15.19 -1.93 3.49
CA LYS A 141 16.24 -1.84 4.52
C LYS A 141 16.23 -3.06 5.43
N VAL A 142 15.06 -3.51 5.90
CA VAL A 142 14.90 -4.76 6.67
C VAL A 142 15.43 -5.96 5.91
N CYS A 143 15.01 -6.13 4.64
CA CYS A 143 15.47 -7.23 3.80
C CYS A 143 17.00 -7.19 3.58
N LYS A 144 17.57 -6.01 3.36
CA LYS A 144 19.01 -5.82 3.20
C LYS A 144 19.77 -6.29 4.45
N VAL A 145 19.36 -5.82 5.63
CA VAL A 145 19.98 -6.21 6.90
C VAL A 145 19.87 -7.73 7.14
N LEU A 146 18.71 -8.33 6.88
CA LEU A 146 18.54 -9.79 7.01
C LEU A 146 19.52 -10.57 6.11
N LYS A 147 19.71 -10.12 4.87
CA LYS A 147 20.68 -10.71 3.93
C LYS A 147 22.13 -10.51 4.37
N GLU A 148 22.47 -9.34 4.92
CA GLU A 148 23.79 -9.06 5.50
C GLU A 148 24.09 -9.98 6.70
N LYS A 149 23.06 -10.43 7.42
CA LYS A 149 23.15 -11.47 8.47
C LYS A 149 23.07 -12.90 7.92
N GLY A 150 23.11 -13.09 6.60
CA GLY A 150 23.12 -14.39 5.92
C GLY A 150 21.76 -15.06 5.75
N LEU A 151 20.67 -14.45 6.20
CA LEU A 151 19.32 -15.03 6.11
C LEU A 151 18.71 -14.78 4.73
N LYS A 152 17.78 -15.66 4.32
CA LYS A 152 16.98 -15.51 3.11
C LYS A 152 15.61 -14.93 3.46
N PRO A 153 15.42 -13.60 3.38
CA PRO A 153 14.10 -12.99 3.53
C PRO A 153 13.24 -13.27 2.29
N VAL A 154 11.95 -13.50 2.52
CA VAL A 154 10.91 -13.49 1.48
C VAL A 154 9.89 -12.42 1.82
N VAL A 155 9.55 -11.59 0.84
CA VAL A 155 8.52 -10.56 1.01
C VAL A 155 7.16 -11.15 0.66
N ILE A 156 6.16 -10.87 1.49
CA ILE A 156 4.75 -11.02 1.12
C ILE A 156 4.16 -9.62 1.05
N ARG A 157 3.77 -9.18 -0.16
CA ARG A 157 3.15 -7.87 -0.38
C ARG A 157 1.65 -7.95 -0.16
N HIS A 158 1.08 -6.90 0.43
CA HIS A 158 -0.37 -6.67 0.54
C HIS A 158 -1.08 -6.72 -0.85
N PRO A 159 -2.36 -7.13 -0.91
CA PRO A 159 -3.03 -7.41 -2.18
C PRO A 159 -3.24 -6.18 -3.06
N MET A 160 -2.99 -6.35 -4.36
CA MET A 160 -3.28 -5.38 -5.42
C MET A 160 -3.92 -6.09 -6.63
N PRO A 161 -5.16 -6.62 -6.50
CA PRO A 161 -5.69 -7.56 -7.49
C PRO A 161 -6.36 -6.84 -8.68
N TYR A 162 -5.56 -6.09 -9.43
CA TYR A 162 -6.02 -5.39 -10.64
C TYR A 162 -6.31 -6.35 -11.80
N GLY A 163 -5.72 -7.55 -11.79
CA GLY A 163 -5.85 -8.56 -12.83
C GLY A 163 -7.02 -9.53 -12.63
N ASP A 164 -6.95 -10.70 -13.26
CA ASP A 164 -7.92 -11.77 -13.06
C ASP A 164 -7.70 -12.44 -11.69
N LEU A 165 -8.69 -12.39 -10.80
CA LEU A 165 -8.63 -12.99 -9.46
C LEU A 165 -8.33 -14.49 -9.49
N LYS A 166 -8.76 -15.21 -10.54
CA LYS A 166 -8.49 -16.66 -10.71
C LYS A 166 -7.04 -16.92 -11.07
N GLU A 167 -6.41 -16.03 -11.82
CA GLU A 167 -4.99 -16.11 -12.17
C GLU A 167 -4.09 -15.57 -11.04
N GLN A 168 -4.67 -14.81 -10.11
CA GLN A 168 -3.98 -14.14 -8.98
C GLN A 168 -4.20 -14.83 -7.63
N ILE A 169 -4.57 -16.13 -7.58
CA ILE A 169 -4.74 -16.86 -6.31
C ILE A 169 -3.47 -16.74 -5.45
N TRP A 170 -2.30 -17.02 -6.05
CA TRP A 170 -0.99 -16.74 -5.49
C TRP A 170 0.01 -16.57 -6.65
N GLN A 171 0.99 -15.69 -6.46
CA GLN A 171 2.01 -15.38 -7.44
C GLN A 171 3.36 -15.23 -6.74
N ARG A 172 4.44 -15.55 -7.47
CA ARG A 172 5.83 -15.49 -7.02
C ARG A 172 6.64 -14.71 -8.03
N PHE A 173 7.36 -13.70 -7.59
CA PHE A 173 8.18 -12.81 -8.41
C PHE A 173 9.63 -12.86 -7.94
N GLU A 174 10.52 -13.28 -8.82
CA GLU A 174 11.97 -13.31 -8.58
C GLU A 174 12.73 -12.53 -9.66
N THR A 175 12.14 -12.43 -10.85
CA THR A 175 12.76 -11.80 -12.01
C THR A 175 11.78 -10.90 -12.74
N TYR A 176 12.30 -10.02 -13.61
CA TYR A 176 11.46 -9.20 -14.49
C TYR A 176 10.55 -10.01 -15.41
N LYS A 177 10.97 -11.23 -15.80
CA LYS A 177 10.13 -12.13 -16.60
C LYS A 177 8.85 -12.54 -15.87
N ASP A 178 8.89 -12.60 -14.54
CA ASP A 178 7.71 -12.89 -13.73
C ASP A 178 6.71 -11.72 -13.79
N LEU A 179 7.20 -10.48 -13.75
CA LEU A 179 6.36 -9.27 -13.88
C LEU A 179 5.62 -9.26 -15.23
N ASP A 180 6.32 -9.62 -16.31
CA ASP A 180 5.72 -9.72 -17.64
C ASP A 180 4.72 -10.89 -17.72
N LYS A 181 5.09 -12.05 -17.19
CA LYS A 181 4.25 -13.26 -17.15
C LYS A 181 2.91 -12.99 -16.46
N TYR A 182 2.94 -12.30 -15.32
CA TYR A 182 1.74 -11.99 -14.53
C TYR A 182 1.07 -10.67 -14.94
N LYS A 183 1.57 -10.00 -15.99
CA LYS A 183 0.98 -8.78 -16.58
C LYS A 183 0.80 -7.66 -15.55
N THR A 184 1.80 -7.46 -14.70
CA THR A 184 1.73 -6.47 -13.62
C THR A 184 1.57 -5.05 -14.15
N THR A 185 0.70 -4.30 -13.48
CA THR A 185 0.47 -2.86 -13.67
C THR A 185 1.68 -2.02 -13.25
N ILE A 186 1.64 -0.70 -13.52
CA ILE A 186 2.68 0.22 -13.05
C ILE A 186 2.77 0.21 -11.51
N GLU A 187 1.64 0.26 -10.80
CA GLU A 187 1.61 0.27 -9.33
C GLU A 187 2.15 -1.05 -8.74
N GLU A 188 1.77 -2.20 -9.29
CA GLU A 188 2.35 -3.49 -8.86
C GLU A 188 3.88 -3.51 -9.07
N ARG A 189 4.36 -2.98 -10.20
CA ARG A 189 5.81 -2.90 -10.47
C ARG A 189 6.54 -1.93 -9.56
N GLU A 190 5.91 -0.82 -9.18
CA GLU A 190 6.46 0.11 -8.18
C GLU A 190 6.75 -0.59 -6.85
N GLU A 191 5.91 -1.56 -6.48
CA GLU A 191 6.05 -2.31 -5.24
C GLU A 191 6.95 -3.55 -5.37
N TYR A 192 7.03 -4.17 -6.55
CA TYR A 192 7.78 -5.43 -6.74
C TYR A 192 9.21 -5.23 -7.29
N GLU A 193 9.40 -4.36 -8.28
CA GLU A 193 10.70 -4.18 -8.95
C GLU A 193 11.83 -3.83 -7.98
N PRO A 194 11.64 -2.92 -7.00
CA PRO A 194 12.70 -2.58 -6.06
C PRO A 194 13.15 -3.76 -5.18
N HIS A 195 12.30 -4.75 -4.92
CA HIS A 195 12.68 -5.97 -4.19
C HIS A 195 13.46 -6.93 -5.10
N ILE A 196 13.01 -7.10 -6.34
CA ILE A 196 13.66 -7.93 -7.36
C ILE A 196 15.07 -7.40 -7.67
N ASP A 197 15.22 -6.09 -7.85
CA ASP A 197 16.53 -5.43 -8.07
C ASP A 197 17.52 -5.70 -6.92
N ASN A 198 16.99 -5.91 -5.71
CA ASN A 198 17.80 -6.26 -4.55
C ASN A 198 17.98 -7.78 -4.36
N GLY A 199 17.47 -8.61 -5.25
CA GLY A 199 17.52 -10.08 -5.14
C GLY A 199 16.63 -10.65 -4.03
N THR A 200 15.51 -10.00 -3.73
CA THR A 200 14.51 -10.48 -2.77
C THR A 200 13.28 -10.99 -3.51
N VAL A 201 12.86 -12.23 -3.22
CA VAL A 201 11.64 -12.83 -3.79
C VAL A 201 10.40 -12.19 -3.16
N VAL A 202 9.41 -11.88 -3.98
CA VAL A 202 8.11 -11.33 -3.57
C VAL A 202 7.01 -12.35 -3.86
N PHE A 203 6.12 -12.57 -2.90
CA PHE A 203 4.84 -13.23 -3.13
C PHE A 203 3.69 -12.23 -2.96
N ALA A 204 2.68 -12.36 -3.81
CA ALA A 204 1.45 -11.57 -3.77
C ALA A 204 0.29 -12.37 -4.37
N GLY A 205 -0.91 -11.80 -4.35
CA GLY A 205 -2.13 -12.40 -4.90
C GLY A 205 -3.33 -12.17 -3.99
N VAL A 206 -4.28 -13.11 -3.97
CA VAL A 206 -5.57 -12.95 -3.27
C VAL A 206 -5.75 -13.92 -2.10
N ASP A 207 -5.28 -15.17 -2.22
CA ASP A 207 -5.42 -16.20 -1.19
C ASP A 207 -4.19 -16.21 -0.27
N TYR A 208 -4.22 -15.36 0.75
CA TYR A 208 -3.08 -15.16 1.65
C TYR A 208 -2.69 -16.39 2.47
N GLU A 209 -3.62 -17.32 2.68
CA GLU A 209 -3.28 -18.61 3.28
C GLU A 209 -2.39 -19.42 2.33
N LYS A 210 -2.77 -19.54 1.05
CA LYS A 210 -1.92 -20.22 0.06
C LYS A 210 -0.59 -19.51 -0.17
N ILE A 211 -0.59 -18.17 -0.26
CA ILE A 211 0.62 -17.36 -0.42
C ILE A 211 1.59 -17.62 0.73
N LEU A 212 1.11 -17.54 1.99
CA LEU A 212 1.93 -17.81 3.16
C LEU A 212 2.56 -19.20 3.10
N ARG A 213 1.78 -20.23 2.75
CA ARG A 213 2.28 -21.61 2.63
C ARG A 213 3.32 -21.81 1.53
N GLN A 214 3.31 -21.00 0.47
CA GLN A 214 4.39 -21.02 -0.53
C GLN A 214 5.63 -20.29 -0.03
N ALA A 215 5.47 -19.10 0.56
CA ALA A 215 6.58 -18.32 1.10
C ALA A 215 7.35 -19.08 2.20
N GLU A 216 6.65 -19.81 3.08
CA GLU A 216 7.25 -20.61 4.16
C GLU A 216 8.23 -21.68 3.66
N LYS A 217 8.09 -22.15 2.41
CA LYS A 217 8.99 -23.16 1.82
C LYS A 217 10.36 -22.59 1.46
N GLU A 218 10.44 -21.28 1.25
CA GLU A 218 11.64 -20.60 0.76
C GLU A 218 12.28 -19.64 1.76
N ALA A 219 11.50 -19.19 2.76
CA ALA A 219 11.90 -18.15 3.68
C ALA A 219 12.65 -18.70 4.91
N ASP A 220 13.73 -18.02 5.28
CA ASP A 220 14.25 -18.07 6.65
C ASP A 220 13.42 -17.14 7.56
N VAL A 221 13.05 -15.96 7.02
CA VAL A 221 12.22 -14.94 7.68
C VAL A 221 11.24 -14.36 6.66
N ILE A 222 9.98 -14.16 7.04
CA ILE A 222 8.98 -13.51 6.21
C ILE A 222 8.95 -12.02 6.55
N VAL A 223 8.99 -11.18 5.52
CA VAL A 223 8.78 -9.74 5.64
C VAL A 223 7.40 -9.41 5.05
N TRP A 224 6.45 -9.05 5.90
CA TRP A 224 5.16 -8.53 5.45
C TRP A 224 5.32 -7.07 5.04
N ASP A 225 5.15 -6.80 3.75
CA ASP A 225 5.23 -5.45 3.19
C ASP A 225 3.82 -4.88 3.00
N GLY A 226 3.39 -4.08 3.97
CA GLY A 226 2.01 -3.63 4.12
C GLY A 226 1.56 -2.67 3.01
N GLY A 227 0.27 -2.68 2.67
CA GLY A 227 -0.36 -1.78 1.70
C GLY A 227 -1.10 -0.66 2.40
N ASN A 228 -1.12 0.53 1.80
CA ASN A 228 -1.71 1.73 2.38
C ASN A 228 -1.29 1.97 3.84
N ASN A 229 -2.24 1.99 4.77
CA ASN A 229 -2.01 1.91 6.21
C ASN A 229 -2.70 0.69 6.83
N ASP A 230 -2.95 -0.38 6.05
CA ASP A 230 -3.62 -1.58 6.54
C ASP A 230 -2.77 -2.30 7.60
N THR A 231 -3.43 -3.13 8.41
CA THR A 231 -2.77 -4.01 9.39
C THR A 231 -2.16 -5.24 8.71
N SER A 232 -1.30 -5.99 9.42
CA SER A 232 -0.74 -7.21 8.83
C SER A 232 -1.81 -8.31 8.63
N PHE A 233 -1.66 -9.13 7.59
CA PHE A 233 -2.54 -10.31 7.38
C PHE A 233 -1.98 -11.53 8.09
N ILE A 234 -0.69 -11.49 8.42
CA ILE A 234 0.06 -12.57 9.06
C ILE A 234 0.49 -12.06 10.43
N LYS A 235 0.32 -12.86 11.48
CA LYS A 235 0.69 -12.47 12.84
C LYS A 235 2.18 -12.11 12.88
N PRO A 236 2.55 -10.85 13.20
CA PRO A 236 3.95 -10.47 13.29
C PRO A 236 4.57 -10.91 14.62
N ASP A 237 5.84 -11.27 14.57
CA ASP A 237 6.71 -11.47 15.74
C ASP A 237 7.51 -10.19 16.07
N LEU A 238 7.63 -9.29 15.08
CA LEU A 238 8.13 -7.92 15.20
C LEU A 238 7.29 -7.00 14.29
N SER A 239 6.75 -5.92 14.87
CA SER A 239 5.92 -4.93 14.19
C SER A 239 6.64 -3.58 14.08
N ILE A 240 6.95 -3.19 12.84
CA ILE A 240 7.53 -1.89 12.49
C ILE A 240 6.47 -1.04 11.81
N VAL A 241 6.24 0.18 12.30
CA VAL A 241 5.24 1.10 11.76
C VAL A 241 5.88 2.41 11.35
N VAL A 242 5.61 2.86 10.12
CA VAL A 242 6.18 4.11 9.59
C VAL A 242 5.20 5.27 9.77
N ALA A 243 5.68 6.37 10.34
CA ALA A 243 4.98 7.64 10.48
C ALA A 243 5.63 8.74 9.63
N ASP A 244 4.85 9.75 9.23
CA ASP A 244 5.27 10.83 8.32
C ASP A 244 4.94 12.22 8.91
N PRO A 245 5.95 13.02 9.31
CA PRO A 245 5.79 14.33 9.91
C PRO A 245 5.29 15.41 8.92
N HIS A 246 5.24 15.15 7.61
CA HIS A 246 4.55 16.06 6.67
C HIS A 246 3.04 16.06 6.85
N ARG A 247 2.49 15.05 7.55
CA ARG A 247 1.07 14.89 7.84
C ARG A 247 0.85 14.60 9.33
N ALA A 248 1.54 15.36 10.19
CA ALA A 248 1.46 15.20 11.63
C ALA A 248 0.01 15.28 12.13
N GLY A 249 -0.36 14.36 13.03
CA GLY A 249 -1.72 14.17 13.51
C GLY A 249 -2.49 13.07 12.76
N HIS A 250 -2.06 12.64 11.57
CA HIS A 250 -2.75 11.56 10.85
C HIS A 250 -2.67 10.21 11.59
N GLU A 251 -1.65 10.01 12.42
CA GLU A 251 -1.53 8.89 13.36
C GLU A 251 -2.66 8.82 14.41
N LEU A 252 -3.46 9.88 14.55
CA LEU A 252 -4.64 9.96 15.44
C LEU A 252 -5.98 10.05 14.68
N LEU A 253 -5.96 10.17 13.35
CA LEU A 253 -7.15 10.56 12.57
C LEU A 253 -7.53 9.56 11.48
N TYR A 254 -6.68 8.55 11.24
CA TYR A 254 -6.86 7.61 10.13
C TYR A 254 -6.89 6.15 10.60
N TYR A 255 -7.86 5.41 10.03
CA TYR A 255 -8.03 3.98 10.25
C TYR A 255 -7.33 3.16 9.16
N PRO A 256 -6.65 2.04 9.51
CA PRO A 256 -6.28 1.59 10.85
C PRO A 256 -4.89 2.11 11.29
N GLY A 257 -4.46 3.30 10.85
CA GLY A 257 -3.15 3.87 11.15
C GLY A 257 -2.82 3.96 12.65
N GLU A 258 -3.77 4.38 13.48
CA GLU A 258 -3.60 4.38 14.94
C GLU A 258 -3.54 2.96 15.51
N THR A 259 -4.34 2.02 14.95
CA THR A 259 -4.27 0.61 15.33
C THR A 259 -2.87 0.06 15.10
N ASN A 260 -2.23 0.41 13.97
CA ASN A 260 -0.84 0.04 13.72
C ASN A 260 0.10 0.59 14.80
N ILE A 261 0.01 1.88 15.18
CA ILE A 261 0.86 2.45 16.24
C ILE A 261 0.68 1.73 17.58
N ARG A 262 -0.57 1.40 17.95
CA ARG A 262 -0.88 0.67 19.18
C ARG A 262 -0.32 -0.77 19.18
N LEU A 263 -0.10 -1.35 18.00
CA LEU A 263 0.48 -2.67 17.80
C LEU A 263 2.00 -2.64 17.54
N ALA A 264 2.61 -1.47 17.44
CA ALA A 264 4.01 -1.34 17.04
C ALA A 264 4.97 -1.73 18.17
N ASP A 265 6.03 -2.48 17.83
CA ASP A 265 7.23 -2.58 18.66
C ASP A 265 8.17 -1.40 18.38
N ILE A 266 8.23 -0.99 17.11
CA ILE A 266 9.09 0.08 16.61
C ILE A 266 8.27 1.03 15.74
N VAL A 267 8.45 2.33 15.94
CA VAL A 267 7.92 3.37 15.07
C VAL A 267 9.06 4.11 14.37
N VAL A 268 9.09 4.07 13.05
CA VAL A 268 10.03 4.84 12.22
C VAL A 268 9.37 6.14 11.80
N ILE A 269 9.87 7.27 12.29
CA ILE A 269 9.45 8.60 11.82
C ILE A 269 10.36 8.97 10.67
N ASN A 270 9.84 8.86 9.44
CA ASN A 270 10.59 9.04 8.21
C ASN A 270 10.52 10.50 7.71
N LYS A 271 11.32 10.85 6.70
CA LYS A 271 11.34 12.17 6.03
C LYS A 271 11.65 13.35 6.95
N VAL A 272 12.36 13.11 8.04
CA VAL A 272 12.67 14.16 9.02
C VAL A 272 13.65 15.22 8.48
N ASP A 273 14.35 14.93 7.38
CA ASP A 273 15.22 15.88 6.65
C ASP A 273 14.47 17.02 5.96
N SER A 274 13.19 16.81 5.65
CA SER A 274 12.39 17.77 4.87
C SER A 274 11.18 18.32 5.61
N ALA A 275 10.89 17.79 6.81
CA ALA A 275 9.74 18.21 7.62
C ALA A 275 10.09 19.32 8.61
N GLU A 276 9.08 20.08 9.03
CA GLU A 276 9.26 21.10 10.07
C GLU A 276 9.55 20.45 11.43
N PRO A 277 10.52 20.95 12.22
CA PRO A 277 10.87 20.38 13.54
C PRO A 277 9.67 20.23 14.50
N LYS A 278 8.74 21.19 14.48
CA LYS A 278 7.52 21.15 15.31
C LYS A 278 6.63 19.95 15.00
N ASN A 279 6.56 19.54 13.73
CA ASN A 279 5.74 18.42 13.30
C ASN A 279 6.39 17.07 13.68
N ILE A 280 7.72 17.00 13.63
CA ILE A 280 8.48 15.82 14.08
C ILE A 280 8.20 15.59 15.58
N GLU A 281 8.31 16.63 16.40
CA GLU A 281 8.03 16.53 17.84
C GLU A 281 6.55 16.22 18.13
N LEU A 282 5.61 16.76 17.35
CA LEU A 282 4.19 16.42 17.47
C LEU A 282 3.95 14.93 17.24
N VAL A 283 4.49 14.36 16.16
CA VAL A 283 4.37 12.91 15.88
C VAL A 283 5.01 12.08 16.99
N LYS A 284 6.20 12.47 17.49
CA LYS A 284 6.86 11.77 18.61
C LYS A 284 6.00 11.75 19.87
N ASN A 285 5.36 12.86 20.20
CA ASN A 285 4.48 12.95 21.36
C ASN A 285 3.21 12.11 21.18
N ASN A 286 2.61 12.14 19.99
CA ASN A 286 1.43 11.34 19.68
C ASN A 286 1.74 9.84 19.72
N VAL A 287 2.88 9.41 19.18
CA VAL A 287 3.35 8.02 19.27
C VAL A 287 3.50 7.59 20.72
N LYS A 288 4.20 8.37 21.56
CA LYS A 288 4.38 8.07 22.98
C LYS A 288 3.06 8.01 23.75
N MET A 289 2.09 8.86 23.39
CA MET A 289 0.74 8.86 23.98
C MET A 289 -0.04 7.60 23.60
N LEU A 290 0.01 7.18 22.34
CA LEU A 290 -0.71 6.01 21.84
C LEU A 290 -0.08 4.68 22.29
N ASN A 291 1.25 4.64 22.32
CA ASN A 291 2.05 3.45 22.64
C ASN A 291 3.38 3.87 23.28
N SER A 292 3.40 3.89 24.61
CA SER A 292 4.59 4.25 25.40
C SER A 292 5.70 3.21 25.38
N HIS A 293 5.44 2.00 24.88
CA HIS A 293 6.41 0.91 24.79
C HIS A 293 7.15 0.87 23.47
N ALA A 294 6.59 1.46 22.40
CA ALA A 294 7.23 1.47 21.09
C ALA A 294 8.53 2.29 21.11
N LYS A 295 9.62 1.70 20.60
CA LYS A 295 10.86 2.47 20.38
C LYS A 295 10.70 3.34 19.13
N ILE A 296 11.27 4.54 19.15
CA ILE A 296 11.20 5.48 18.03
C ILE A 296 12.56 5.55 17.33
N ILE A 297 12.55 5.44 16.00
CA ILE A 297 13.70 5.67 15.13
C ILE A 297 13.36 6.86 14.23
N GLU A 298 14.21 7.87 14.17
CA GLU A 298 14.10 8.95 13.21
C GLU A 298 14.90 8.61 11.95
N ALA A 299 14.36 8.90 10.78
CA ALA A 299 15.03 8.60 9.51
C ALA A 299 14.76 9.68 8.44
N ASP A 300 15.79 9.98 7.67
CA ASP A 300 15.72 10.79 6.47
C ASP A 300 15.28 9.91 5.28
N SER A 301 14.65 10.56 4.30
CA SER A 301 14.41 9.95 2.99
C SER A 301 15.41 10.52 1.99
N GLU A 302 16.61 9.94 1.92
CA GLU A 302 17.70 10.47 1.11
C GLU A 302 17.43 10.31 -0.39
N ILE A 303 17.14 11.43 -1.07
CA ILE A 303 16.83 11.47 -2.50
C ILE A 303 18.10 11.67 -3.33
N THR A 304 18.32 10.79 -4.30
CA THR A 304 19.39 10.84 -5.30
C THR A 304 18.81 10.94 -6.71
N VAL A 305 19.52 11.54 -7.65
CA VAL A 305 19.08 11.72 -9.06
C VAL A 305 20.17 11.23 -9.98
N ASP A 306 19.80 10.39 -10.97
CA ASP A 306 20.75 9.76 -11.90
C ASP A 306 21.64 10.78 -12.63
N ASN A 307 21.07 11.91 -13.05
CA ASN A 307 21.79 12.99 -13.72
C ASN A 307 21.28 14.37 -13.30
N VAL A 308 22.00 15.02 -12.38
CA VAL A 308 21.65 16.33 -11.82
C VAL A 308 21.58 17.43 -12.89
N ASN A 309 22.41 17.36 -13.94
CA ASN A 309 22.46 18.38 -15.00
C ASN A 309 21.22 18.37 -15.90
N MET A 310 20.46 17.28 -15.90
CA MET A 310 19.16 17.23 -16.59
C MET A 310 18.07 18.00 -15.84
N VAL A 311 18.26 18.28 -14.54
CA VAL A 311 17.27 18.97 -13.71
C VAL A 311 17.64 20.44 -13.51
N LYS A 312 18.91 20.72 -13.18
CA LYS A 312 19.39 22.06 -12.85
C LYS A 312 19.19 23.04 -14.01
N GLY A 313 18.48 24.14 -13.77
CA GLY A 313 18.22 25.19 -14.76
C GLY A 313 17.27 24.78 -15.91
N LYS A 314 16.60 23.62 -15.81
CA LYS A 314 15.67 23.11 -16.82
C LYS A 314 14.21 23.30 -16.42
N ARG A 315 13.31 23.29 -17.42
CA ARG A 315 11.85 23.18 -17.22
C ARG A 315 11.51 21.70 -17.07
N VAL A 316 11.01 21.31 -15.90
CA VAL A 316 10.90 19.91 -15.52
C VAL A 316 9.43 19.52 -15.35
N LEU A 317 8.99 18.50 -16.08
CA LEU A 317 7.76 17.77 -15.75
C LEU A 317 8.08 16.74 -14.68
N ILE A 318 7.33 16.72 -13.58
CA ILE A 318 7.57 15.83 -12.45
C ILE A 318 6.52 14.73 -12.44
N ILE A 319 6.97 13.48 -12.44
CA ILE A 319 6.12 12.30 -12.22
C ILE A 319 6.39 11.78 -10.82
N GLU A 320 5.34 11.63 -10.01
CA GLU A 320 5.42 11.12 -8.63
C GLU A 320 4.72 9.77 -8.50
N ASP A 321 5.10 9.05 -7.44
CA ASP A 321 4.40 7.86 -6.93
C ASP A 321 2.89 8.13 -6.78
N GLY A 322 2.09 7.41 -7.58
CA GLY A 322 0.67 7.64 -7.78
C GLY A 322 -0.14 7.56 -6.47
N PRO A 323 -0.11 6.42 -5.76
CA PRO A 323 -0.78 6.27 -4.46
C PRO A 323 -0.41 7.35 -3.43
N THR A 324 0.86 7.76 -3.36
CA THR A 324 1.33 8.76 -2.40
C THR A 324 0.65 10.12 -2.61
N VAL A 325 0.53 10.57 -3.87
CA VAL A 325 -0.05 11.90 -4.16
C VAL A 325 -1.57 11.87 -4.36
N THR A 326 -2.16 10.71 -4.65
CA THR A 326 -3.61 10.55 -4.81
C THR A 326 -4.30 10.29 -3.47
N HIS A 327 -4.53 9.03 -3.09
CA HIS A 327 -5.19 8.64 -1.85
C HIS A 327 -4.35 8.92 -0.59
N GLY A 328 -3.03 9.03 -0.74
CA GLY A 328 -2.15 9.54 0.32
C GLY A 328 -2.28 11.05 0.57
N GLU A 329 -2.95 11.82 -0.29
CA GLU A 329 -3.22 13.26 -0.10
C GLU A 329 -1.97 14.16 -0.05
N MET A 330 -0.79 13.66 -0.45
CA MET A 330 0.38 14.53 -0.57
C MET A 330 0.22 15.45 -1.79
N LYS A 331 0.45 16.76 -1.59
CA LYS A 331 0.43 17.75 -2.68
C LYS A 331 1.55 17.54 -3.70
N TYR A 332 2.67 16.99 -3.25
CA TYR A 332 3.86 16.70 -4.02
C TYR A 332 4.70 15.64 -3.30
N GLY A 333 5.63 15.01 -4.00
CA GLY A 333 6.49 13.94 -3.48
C GLY A 333 7.99 14.25 -3.59
N ALA A 334 8.77 13.19 -3.72
CA ALA A 334 10.23 13.25 -3.74
C ALA A 334 10.76 14.00 -4.99
N GLY A 335 10.09 13.86 -6.13
CA GLY A 335 10.46 14.52 -7.37
C GLY A 335 10.43 16.04 -7.25
N PHE A 336 9.37 16.58 -6.67
CA PHE A 336 9.22 18.01 -6.42
C PHE A 336 10.30 18.55 -5.48
N VAL A 337 10.52 17.86 -4.36
CA VAL A 337 11.52 18.25 -3.36
C VAL A 337 12.91 18.32 -3.99
N VAL A 338 13.30 17.28 -4.76
CA VAL A 338 14.63 17.25 -5.36
C VAL A 338 14.77 18.20 -6.55
N ALA A 339 13.73 18.41 -7.36
CA ALA A 339 13.75 19.40 -8.44
C ALA A 339 13.99 20.82 -7.91
N LYS A 340 13.31 21.20 -6.82
CA LYS A 340 13.54 22.48 -6.15
C LYS A 340 14.96 22.59 -5.60
N ARG A 341 15.42 21.57 -4.87
CA ARG A 341 16.77 21.53 -4.28
C ARG A 341 17.88 21.66 -5.31
N LEU A 342 17.72 21.05 -6.49
CA LEU A 342 18.68 21.10 -7.59
C LEU A 342 18.59 22.37 -8.43
N GLY A 343 17.61 23.24 -8.18
CA GLY A 343 17.45 24.51 -8.89
C GLY A 343 16.88 24.33 -10.30
N ALA A 344 15.83 23.52 -10.46
CA ALA A 344 15.03 23.53 -11.70
C ALA A 344 14.53 24.94 -12.01
N LYS A 345 14.59 25.35 -13.28
CA LYS A 345 14.16 26.68 -13.74
C LYS A 345 12.66 26.86 -13.58
N GLU A 346 11.90 25.82 -13.90
CA GLU A 346 10.44 25.80 -13.84
C GLU A 346 9.97 24.37 -13.54
N ILE A 347 8.90 24.26 -12.76
CA ILE A 347 8.16 22.99 -12.62
C ILE A 347 6.92 23.13 -13.48
N VAL A 348 6.85 22.33 -14.54
CA VAL A 348 5.80 22.42 -15.56
C VAL A 348 4.51 21.82 -15.04
N ASP A 349 3.42 22.57 -15.16
CA ASP A 349 2.07 22.12 -14.80
C ASP A 349 1.57 21.07 -15.83
N PRO A 350 1.30 19.81 -15.43
CA PRO A 350 0.83 18.78 -16.34
C PRO A 350 -0.65 18.92 -16.75
N ARG A 351 -1.47 19.68 -16.01
CA ARG A 351 -2.93 19.69 -16.17
C ARG A 351 -3.42 20.15 -17.55
N PRO A 352 -2.82 21.17 -18.20
CA PRO A 352 -3.20 21.57 -19.56
C PRO A 352 -3.00 20.46 -20.60
N TYR A 353 -2.10 19.51 -20.33
CA TYR A 353 -1.71 18.43 -21.24
C TYR A 353 -2.39 17.10 -20.94
N ALA A 354 -3.09 17.00 -19.81
CA ALA A 354 -3.71 15.77 -19.35
C ALA A 354 -4.89 15.34 -20.24
N VAL A 355 -4.87 14.07 -20.66
CA VAL A 355 -5.91 13.45 -21.50
C VAL A 355 -6.61 12.29 -20.77
N GLY A 356 -7.79 11.89 -21.27
CA GLY A 356 -8.47 10.67 -20.84
C GLY A 356 -8.66 10.53 -19.32
N SER A 357 -8.25 9.39 -18.76
CA SER A 357 -8.32 9.10 -17.34
C SER A 357 -7.37 9.98 -16.51
N ILE A 358 -6.23 10.41 -17.05
CA ILE A 358 -5.30 11.30 -16.35
C ILE A 358 -5.97 12.65 -16.04
N LYS A 359 -6.74 13.18 -17.02
CA LYS A 359 -7.56 14.39 -16.81
C LYS A 359 -8.59 14.18 -15.71
N LYS A 360 -9.26 13.02 -15.70
CA LYS A 360 -10.23 12.65 -14.64
C LYS A 360 -9.55 12.53 -13.27
N THR A 361 -8.32 12.03 -13.20
CA THR A 361 -7.53 11.97 -11.97
C THR A 361 -7.32 13.37 -11.39
N PHE A 362 -6.92 14.36 -12.19
CA PHE A 362 -6.80 15.76 -11.71
C PHE A 362 -8.13 16.38 -11.28
N GLN A 363 -9.24 16.00 -11.92
CA GLN A 363 -10.59 16.45 -11.50
C GLN A 363 -10.99 15.84 -10.15
N LYS A 364 -10.64 14.58 -9.92
CA LYS A 364 -10.95 13.85 -8.68
C LYS A 364 -10.05 14.31 -7.52
N TYR A 365 -8.76 14.47 -7.75
CA TYR A 365 -7.76 14.88 -6.75
C TYR A 365 -7.36 16.33 -6.99
N SER A 366 -8.26 17.25 -6.60
CA SER A 366 -8.15 18.68 -6.89
C SER A 366 -6.99 19.39 -6.19
N HIS A 367 -6.36 18.76 -5.19
CA HIS A 367 -5.14 19.25 -4.56
C HIS A 367 -3.90 19.11 -5.45
N LEU A 368 -3.96 18.26 -6.49
CA LEU A 368 -2.85 18.07 -7.43
C LEU A 368 -2.77 19.22 -8.43
N SER A 369 -1.57 19.76 -8.58
CA SER A 369 -1.32 20.90 -9.48
C SER A 369 0.02 20.82 -10.22
N GLN A 370 1.12 20.54 -9.51
CA GLN A 370 2.47 20.66 -10.08
C GLN A 370 3.15 19.31 -10.36
N VAL A 371 2.44 18.20 -10.11
CA VAL A 371 2.99 16.85 -10.25
C VAL A 371 2.00 15.97 -11.01
N LEU A 372 2.54 15.09 -11.86
CA LEU A 372 1.79 14.09 -12.60
C LEU A 372 1.83 12.76 -11.82
N PRO A 373 0.69 12.26 -11.30
CA PRO A 373 0.67 10.94 -10.68
C PRO A 373 0.97 9.85 -11.72
N ALA A 374 1.81 8.88 -11.38
CA ALA A 374 2.08 7.71 -12.19
C ALA A 374 0.86 6.77 -12.21
N MET A 375 -0.05 6.99 -13.17
CA MET A 375 -1.22 6.15 -13.38
C MET A 375 -0.96 5.09 -14.46
N GLY A 376 -1.38 3.85 -14.24
CA GLY A 376 -1.09 2.78 -15.21
C GLY A 376 -1.71 1.43 -14.89
N TYR A 377 -3.00 1.40 -14.54
CA TYR A 377 -3.73 0.16 -14.24
C TYR A 377 -4.08 -0.68 -15.49
N GLY A 378 -3.82 -0.15 -16.69
CA GLY A 378 -4.06 -0.86 -17.93
C GLY A 378 -3.47 -0.14 -19.15
N LYS A 379 -3.49 -0.81 -20.31
CA LYS A 379 -2.87 -0.32 -21.55
C LYS A 379 -3.37 1.07 -21.97
N GLN A 380 -4.65 1.35 -21.77
CA GLN A 380 -5.22 2.66 -22.09
C GLN A 380 -4.64 3.76 -21.20
N GLN A 381 -4.58 3.55 -19.89
CA GLN A 381 -4.02 4.55 -18.98
C GLN A 381 -2.52 4.79 -19.24
N ILE A 382 -1.78 3.74 -19.56
CA ILE A 382 -0.37 3.86 -19.99
C ILE A 382 -0.27 4.76 -21.22
N LYS A 383 -1.14 4.56 -22.23
CA LYS A 383 -1.11 5.37 -23.45
C LYS A 383 -1.49 6.83 -23.20
N GLU A 384 -2.46 7.06 -22.31
CA GLU A 384 -2.87 8.40 -21.90
C GLU A 384 -1.77 9.10 -21.08
N LEU A 385 -1.01 8.36 -20.26
CA LEU A 385 0.16 8.86 -19.55
C LEU A 385 1.29 9.25 -20.53
N GLU A 386 1.63 8.39 -21.49
CA GLU A 386 2.60 8.72 -22.56
C GLU A 386 2.19 9.98 -23.33
N THR A 387 0.92 10.07 -23.72
CA THR A 387 0.38 11.21 -24.47
C THR A 387 0.48 12.49 -23.66
N THR A 388 0.17 12.43 -22.36
CA THR A 388 0.27 13.57 -21.44
C THR A 388 1.72 14.04 -21.32
N ILE A 389 2.68 13.11 -21.20
CA ILE A 389 4.11 13.41 -21.09
C ILE A 389 4.64 14.05 -22.38
N ASN A 390 4.39 13.44 -23.53
CA ASN A 390 4.92 13.92 -24.82
C ASN A 390 4.33 15.29 -25.20
N SER A 391 3.06 15.53 -24.83
CA SER A 391 2.39 16.81 -25.07
C SER A 391 2.87 17.92 -24.12
N SER A 392 3.49 17.58 -22.99
CA SER A 392 3.95 18.55 -22.01
C SER A 392 5.15 19.35 -22.53
N ASP A 393 5.02 20.67 -22.49
CA ASP A 393 6.10 21.61 -22.84
C ASP A 393 7.15 21.68 -21.72
N CYS A 394 8.06 20.71 -21.69
CA CYS A 394 9.16 20.60 -20.75
C CYS A 394 10.47 20.22 -21.46
N ASP A 395 11.60 20.55 -20.83
CA ASP A 395 12.94 20.18 -21.30
C ASP A 395 13.30 18.74 -20.92
N THR A 396 12.82 18.28 -19.76
CA THR A 396 13.05 16.93 -19.24
C THR A 396 11.88 16.48 -18.37
N VAL A 397 11.76 15.17 -18.20
CA VAL A 397 10.88 14.52 -17.23
C VAL A 397 11.72 14.02 -16.06
N LEU A 398 11.34 14.37 -14.84
CA LEU A 398 11.89 13.80 -13.61
C LEU A 398 10.88 12.79 -13.05
N SER A 399 11.19 11.51 -13.18
CA SER A 399 10.39 10.42 -12.59
C SER A 399 10.92 10.11 -11.19
N ALA A 400 10.08 10.30 -10.19
CA ALA A 400 10.32 9.93 -8.80
C ALA A 400 9.44 8.76 -8.37
N THR A 401 9.24 7.80 -9.28
CA THR A 401 8.53 6.56 -9.01
C THR A 401 9.51 5.47 -8.54
N PRO A 402 9.08 4.51 -7.72
CA PRO A 402 9.89 3.36 -7.37
C PRO A 402 10.30 2.51 -8.58
N ILE A 403 9.43 2.38 -9.59
CA ILE A 403 9.70 1.70 -10.86
C ILE A 403 10.59 2.57 -11.78
N ASP A 404 11.34 1.95 -12.68
CA ASP A 404 11.91 2.65 -13.83
C ASP A 404 10.86 2.78 -14.97
N LEU A 405 10.17 3.93 -15.02
CA LEU A 405 9.12 4.17 -16.03
C LEU A 405 9.60 4.01 -17.47
N ARG A 406 10.90 4.15 -17.75
CA ARG A 406 11.46 3.96 -19.11
C ARG A 406 11.31 2.54 -19.62
N ARG A 407 11.01 1.57 -18.75
CA ARG A 407 10.77 0.16 -19.12
C ARG A 407 9.33 -0.11 -19.55
N VAL A 408 8.41 0.77 -19.16
CA VAL A 408 6.96 0.59 -19.38
C VAL A 408 6.36 1.68 -20.28
N LEU A 409 6.98 2.86 -20.35
CA LEU A 409 6.53 3.99 -21.17
C LEU A 409 7.45 4.19 -22.37
N VAL A 410 6.85 4.53 -23.51
CA VAL A 410 7.54 5.02 -24.70
C VAL A 410 7.26 6.50 -24.87
N VAL A 411 8.23 7.33 -24.49
CA VAL A 411 8.14 8.81 -24.55
C VAL A 411 9.27 9.41 -25.37
N ASP A 412 9.01 10.57 -25.98
CA ASP A 412 9.98 11.30 -26.80
C ASP A 412 10.80 12.35 -26.02
N LYS A 413 10.45 12.56 -24.75
CA LYS A 413 11.12 13.48 -23.84
C LYS A 413 12.28 12.80 -23.11
N PRO A 414 13.41 13.51 -22.87
CA PRO A 414 14.45 13.03 -21.97
C PRO A 414 13.87 12.74 -20.58
N MET A 415 14.20 11.58 -20.00
CA MET A 415 13.71 11.18 -18.68
C MET A 415 14.86 10.82 -17.74
N VAL A 416 14.87 11.46 -16.58
CA VAL A 416 15.81 11.21 -15.49
C VAL A 416 15.04 10.66 -14.28
N ARG A 417 15.66 9.74 -13.54
CA ARG A 417 15.05 9.09 -12.38
C ARG A 417 15.61 9.66 -11.09
N ALA A 418 14.72 9.90 -10.13
CA ALA A 418 15.04 10.10 -8.73
C ALA A 418 14.81 8.80 -7.95
N ARG A 419 15.75 8.43 -7.09
CA ARG A 419 15.62 7.32 -6.14
C ARG A 419 15.66 7.84 -4.72
N TYR A 420 15.04 7.12 -3.80
CA TYR A 420 15.00 7.50 -2.40
C TYR A 420 15.18 6.27 -1.51
N GLU A 421 16.05 6.39 -0.52
CA GLU A 421 16.40 5.31 0.41
C GLU A 421 16.31 5.80 1.86
N LEU A 422 16.00 4.86 2.76
CA LEU A 422 15.87 5.16 4.19
C LEU A 422 17.25 5.36 4.80
N LYS A 423 17.47 6.49 5.47
CA LYS A 423 18.70 6.79 6.20
C LYS A 423 18.42 7.16 7.64
N GLU A 424 18.68 6.21 8.52
CA GLU A 424 18.38 6.32 9.94
C GLU A 424 19.32 7.32 10.64
N LYS A 425 18.78 8.04 11.63
CA LYS A 425 19.53 8.95 12.50
C LYS A 425 19.84 8.29 13.83
N GLY A 426 21.00 8.63 14.38
CA GLY A 426 21.45 8.14 15.68
C GLY A 426 22.11 6.77 15.62
N SER A 427 22.40 6.20 16.79
CA SER A 427 23.12 4.93 16.95
C SER A 427 22.21 3.71 17.05
N TYR A 428 20.91 3.90 17.25
CA TYR A 428 19.90 2.83 17.28
C TYR A 428 19.05 2.87 16.02
N GLY A 429 19.12 1.81 15.22
CA GLY A 429 18.40 1.67 13.96
C GLY A 429 17.89 0.25 13.70
N ILE A 430 17.45 0.00 12.47
CA ILE A 430 16.88 -1.26 12.00
C ILE A 430 17.89 -2.38 12.18
N GLU A 431 19.19 -2.15 12.01
CA GLU A 431 20.18 -3.21 12.24
C GLU A 431 20.16 -3.74 13.67
N GLN A 432 20.10 -2.85 14.66
CA GLN A 432 20.03 -3.20 16.07
C GLN A 432 18.70 -3.90 16.38
N VAL A 433 17.58 -3.36 15.89
CA VAL A 433 16.24 -3.98 16.02
C VAL A 433 16.24 -5.41 15.48
N ILE A 434 16.77 -5.63 14.27
CA ILE A 434 16.81 -6.95 13.65
C ILE A 434 17.73 -7.88 14.44
N SER A 435 18.87 -7.40 14.93
CA SER A 435 19.78 -8.21 15.74
C SER A 435 19.14 -8.66 17.07
N GLU A 436 18.40 -7.76 17.74
CA GLU A 436 17.59 -8.07 18.94
C GLU A 436 16.52 -9.11 18.62
N PHE A 437 15.80 -8.93 17.51
CA PHE A 437 14.77 -9.85 17.04
C PHE A 437 15.28 -11.26 16.76
N LEU A 438 16.38 -11.38 16.02
CA LEU A 438 17.00 -12.68 15.69
C LEU A 438 17.47 -13.41 16.96
N THR A 439 18.05 -12.67 17.91
CA THR A 439 18.46 -13.21 19.20
C THR A 439 17.27 -13.73 20.01
N LYS A 440 16.19 -12.93 20.12
CA LYS A 440 14.97 -13.30 20.85
C LYS A 440 14.32 -14.58 20.30
N HIS A 441 14.38 -14.78 18.99
CA HIS A 441 13.76 -15.92 18.32
C HIS A 441 14.73 -17.09 18.09
N SER A 442 15.96 -17.01 18.62
CA SER A 442 17.00 -18.02 18.44
C SER A 442 17.25 -18.38 16.97
N ILE A 443 17.08 -17.41 16.06
CA ILE A 443 17.32 -17.59 14.63
C ILE A 443 18.83 -17.47 14.41
N LYS A 444 19.46 -18.59 14.10
CA LYS A 444 20.86 -18.66 13.70
C LYS A 444 20.95 -19.31 12.33
N LYS A 445 21.95 -18.93 11.55
CA LYS A 445 22.34 -19.65 10.35
C LYS A 445 23.70 -20.27 10.55
#